data_AF-A0A932P1C2-F1
#
_entry.id   AF-A0A932P1C2-F1
#
_cell.length_a   1.000
_cell.length_b   1.000
_cell.length_c   1.000
_cell.angle_alpha   90.00
_cell.angle_beta   90.00
_cell.angle_gamma   90.00
#
_symmetry.space_group_name_H-M   'P 1'
#
loop_
_entity.id
_entity.type
_entity.pdbx_description
1 polymer ?
#
loop_
_entity_poly.entity_id
_entity_poly.type
_entity_poly.pdbx_seq_one_letter_code
_entity_poly.pdbx_strand_id
1 'polypeptide(L)'
;GGAGCISANANIHGPAMLDLVRGWRKPEAQAQQTALEGFRSIMDGMPLIPALKALTARRTGDYGWRRVRPPMVALSPEKEIELVERLTSAHILI
;
A
#
# COMPACT_ATOMS: atom_id res chain seq x y z
N GLY A 1 13.45 -10.87 -16.05
CA GLY A 1 14.75 -10.83 -15.35
C GLY A 1 15.00 -9.51 -14.64
N GLY A 2 14.02 -8.96 -13.91
CA GLY A 2 14.27 -7.80 -13.05
C GLY A 2 14.98 -8.22 -11.77
N ALA A 3 15.94 -7.41 -11.29
CA ALA A 3 16.73 -7.70 -10.10
C ALA A 3 16.07 -7.21 -8.78
N GLY A 4 14.91 -6.58 -8.87
CA GLY A 4 14.19 -6.01 -7.73
C GLY A 4 13.01 -5.12 -8.16
N CYS A 5 12.49 -4.34 -7.23
CA CYS A 5 11.35 -3.44 -7.45
C CYS A 5 11.55 -2.11 -6.71
N ILE A 6 11.26 -0.99 -7.37
CA ILE A 6 11.10 0.33 -6.74
C ILE A 6 9.59 0.61 -6.74
N SER A 7 8.99 0.70 -5.55
CA SER A 7 7.53 0.81 -5.43
C SER A 7 7.13 1.70 -4.26
N ALA A 8 6.27 2.69 -4.53
CA ALA A 8 5.71 3.54 -3.49
C ALA A 8 4.87 2.71 -2.50
N ASN A 9 4.21 1.67 -2.99
CA ASN A 9 3.42 0.72 -2.23
C ASN A 9 4.27 -0.09 -1.22
N ALA A 10 5.59 -0.23 -1.45
CA ALA A 10 6.48 -0.91 -0.51
C ALA A 10 6.60 -0.17 0.83
N ASN A 11 6.31 1.12 0.89
CA ASN A 11 6.24 1.86 2.17
C ASN A 11 5.19 1.27 3.11
N ILE A 12 4.14 0.65 2.57
CA ILE A 12 3.01 0.10 3.31
C ILE A 12 3.04 -1.43 3.30
N HIS A 13 3.22 -2.05 2.13
CA HIS A 13 3.06 -3.48 1.92
C HIS A 13 4.38 -4.21 1.59
N GLY A 14 5.51 -3.67 2.07
CA GLY A 14 6.85 -4.18 1.81
C GLY A 14 7.09 -5.66 2.17
N PRO A 15 6.63 -6.16 3.34
CA PRO A 15 6.84 -7.56 3.73
C PRO A 15 6.29 -8.57 2.70
N ALA A 16 5.05 -8.39 2.24
CA ALA A 16 4.45 -9.28 1.23
C ALA A 16 5.18 -9.24 -0.11
N MET A 17 5.69 -8.06 -0.51
CA MET A 17 6.53 -7.94 -1.71
C MET A 17 7.86 -8.69 -1.57
N LEU A 18 8.48 -8.63 -0.38
CA LEU A 18 9.71 -9.36 -0.09
C LEU A 18 9.48 -10.87 -0.10
N ASP A 19 8.36 -11.34 0.43
CA ASP A 19 7.99 -12.75 0.44
C ASP A 19 7.85 -13.29 -0.99
N LEU A 20 7.19 -12.55 -1.88
CA LEU A 20 7.13 -12.91 -3.30
C LEU A 20 8.52 -12.92 -3.94
N VAL A 21 9.34 -11.89 -3.71
CA VAL A 21 10.71 -11.84 -4.27
C VAL A 21 11.56 -13.04 -3.82
N ARG A 22 11.42 -13.47 -2.56
CA ARG A 22 12.12 -14.65 -2.04
C ARG A 22 11.52 -15.96 -2.55
N GLY A 23 10.23 -15.98 -2.84
CA GLY A 23 9.45 -17.16 -3.20
C GLY A 23 9.06 -17.28 -4.67
N TRP A 24 9.54 -16.42 -5.57
CA TRP A 24 8.95 -16.25 -6.91
C TRP A 24 8.94 -17.49 -7.83
N ARG A 25 9.72 -18.52 -7.51
CA ARG A 25 9.75 -19.81 -8.23
C ARG A 25 8.90 -20.90 -7.57
N LYS A 26 8.33 -20.63 -6.40
CA LYS A 26 7.49 -21.58 -5.68
C LYS A 26 6.07 -21.59 -6.27
N PRO A 27 5.29 -22.67 -6.07
CA PRO A 27 3.92 -22.76 -6.59
C PRO A 27 3.01 -21.61 -6.13
N GLU A 28 3.26 -21.04 -4.95
CA GLU A 28 2.44 -19.98 -4.35
C GLU A 28 2.70 -18.60 -4.95
N ALA A 29 3.76 -18.43 -5.74
CA ALA A 29 4.19 -17.13 -6.26
C ALA A 29 3.09 -16.41 -7.06
N GLN A 30 2.32 -17.16 -7.87
CA GLN A 30 1.22 -16.58 -8.64
C GLN A 30 0.11 -16.05 -7.73
N ALA A 31 -0.23 -16.77 -6.66
CA ALA A 31 -1.24 -16.34 -5.70
C ALA A 31 -0.77 -15.10 -4.91
N GLN A 32 0.50 -15.07 -4.50
CA GLN A 32 1.12 -13.90 -3.85
C GLN A 32 1.12 -12.68 -4.77
N GLN A 33 1.46 -12.87 -6.05
CA GLN A 33 1.40 -11.82 -7.07
C GLN A 33 -0.02 -11.27 -7.23
N THR A 34 -1.03 -12.15 -7.33
CA THR A 34 -2.45 -11.74 -7.40
C THR A 34 -2.90 -10.99 -6.14
N ALA A 35 -2.44 -11.37 -4.95
CA ALA A 35 -2.73 -10.61 -3.73
C ALA A 35 -2.11 -9.19 -3.76
N LEU A 36 -0.88 -9.06 -4.26
CA LEU A 36 -0.23 -7.75 -4.45
C LEU A 36 -0.93 -6.89 -5.52
N GLU A 37 -1.46 -7.51 -6.57
CA GLU A 37 -2.31 -6.84 -7.57
C GLU A 37 -3.60 -6.32 -6.95
N GLY A 38 -4.23 -7.08 -6.05
CA GLY A 38 -5.38 -6.64 -5.27
C GLY A 38 -5.07 -5.39 -4.43
N PHE A 39 -3.95 -5.39 -3.70
CA PHE A 39 -3.48 -4.20 -2.98
C PHE A 39 -3.29 -3.00 -3.91
N ARG A 40 -2.62 -3.23 -5.04
CA ARG A 40 -2.37 -2.17 -6.02
C ARG A 40 -3.68 -1.59 -6.55
N SER A 41 -4.65 -2.42 -6.90
CA SER A 41 -5.96 -2.00 -7.40
C SER A 41 -6.71 -1.13 -6.38
N ILE A 42 -6.62 -1.46 -5.08
CA ILE A 42 -7.20 -0.63 -4.02
C ILE A 42 -6.55 0.76 -4.00
N MET A 43 -5.22 0.81 -4.06
CA MET A 43 -4.45 2.06 -4.02
C MET A 43 -4.62 2.91 -5.29
N ASP A 44 -4.76 2.30 -6.46
CA ASP A 44 -4.93 3.00 -7.75
C ASP A 44 -6.25 3.81 -7.80
N GLY A 45 -7.24 3.46 -6.96
CA GLY A 45 -8.48 4.21 -6.79
C GLY A 45 -8.38 5.44 -5.87
N MET A 46 -7.19 5.75 -5.35
CA MET A 46 -6.95 6.84 -4.40
C MET A 46 -5.92 7.84 -4.96
N PRO A 47 -5.89 9.10 -4.47
CA PRO A 47 -4.74 9.96 -4.71
C PRO A 47 -3.51 9.35 -4.00
N LEU A 48 -2.65 8.69 -4.79
CA LEU A 48 -1.64 7.75 -4.30
C LEU A 48 -0.75 8.32 -3.20
N ILE A 49 -0.15 9.49 -3.42
CA ILE A 49 0.76 10.10 -2.44
C ILE A 49 0.02 10.49 -1.15
N PRO A 50 -1.09 11.24 -1.17
CA PRO A 50 -1.90 11.48 0.02
C PRO A 50 -2.31 10.20 0.76
N ALA A 51 -2.71 9.15 0.04
CA ALA A 51 -3.11 7.88 0.63
C ALA A 51 -1.96 7.15 1.33
N LEU A 52 -0.80 7.00 0.67
CA LEU A 52 0.38 6.38 1.28
C LEU A 52 0.84 7.15 2.53
N LYS A 53 0.78 8.48 2.49
CA LYS A 53 1.13 9.32 3.64
C LYS A 53 0.13 9.22 4.79
N ALA A 54 -1.17 9.10 4.51
CA ALA A 54 -2.18 8.85 5.52
C ALA A 54 -1.97 7.49 6.20
N LEU A 55 -1.80 6.42 5.41
CA LEU A 55 -1.51 5.08 5.95
C LEU A 55 -0.19 5.04 6.74
N THR A 56 0.84 5.78 6.29
CA THR A 56 2.10 5.90 7.04
C THR A 56 1.88 6.61 8.38
N ALA A 57 1.11 7.70 8.40
CA ALA A 57 0.74 8.40 9.64
C ALA A 57 -0.02 7.48 10.59
N ARG A 58 -0.99 6.71 10.08
CA ARG A 58 -1.74 5.72 10.87
C ARG A 58 -0.83 4.66 11.48
N ARG A 59 0.04 4.05 10.67
CA ARG A 59 0.93 2.97 11.13
C ARG A 59 1.95 3.43 12.16
N THR A 60 2.45 4.67 12.01
CA THR A 60 3.55 5.19 12.85
C THR A 60 3.06 6.02 14.04
N GLY A 61 1.82 6.52 14.02
CA GLY A 61 1.32 7.52 14.95
C GLY A 61 1.82 8.95 14.68
N ASP A 62 2.71 9.15 13.70
CA ASP A 62 3.22 10.48 13.34
C ASP A 62 2.32 11.14 12.27
N TYR A 63 1.40 11.98 12.74
CA TYR A 63 0.48 12.72 11.87
C TYR A 63 1.17 13.78 11.00
N GLY A 64 2.45 14.09 11.23
CA GLY A 64 3.24 14.96 10.36
C GLY A 64 3.36 14.42 8.92
N TRP A 65 3.30 13.10 8.75
CA TRP A 65 3.29 12.46 7.43
C TRP A 65 2.13 12.95 6.55
N ARG A 66 0.97 13.29 7.12
CA ARG A 66 -0.22 13.71 6.35
C ARG A 66 0.00 15.01 5.57
N ARG A 67 1.00 15.81 5.92
CA ARG A 67 1.35 17.04 5.21
C ARG A 67 1.77 16.72 3.78
N VAL A 68 1.05 17.24 2.80
CA VAL A 68 1.44 17.19 1.38
C VAL A 68 1.69 18.60 0.86
N ARG A 69 2.47 18.72 -0.22
CA ARG A 69 2.73 20.02 -0.85
C ARG A 69 1.63 20.31 -1.90
N PRO A 70 1.14 21.55 -2.01
CA PRO A 70 0.30 21.97 -3.14
C PRO A 70 0.93 21.59 -4.49
N PRO A 71 0.13 21.19 -5.49
CA PRO A 71 -1.35 21.24 -5.53
C PRO A 71 -2.04 20.02 -4.90
N MET A 72 -1.31 19.08 -4.30
CA MET A 72 -1.93 17.92 -3.65
C MET A 72 -2.72 18.36 -2.41
N VAL A 73 -3.86 17.71 -2.19
CA VAL A 73 -4.68 17.85 -0.99
C VAL A 73 -4.52 16.59 -0.14
N ALA A 74 -4.44 16.76 1.18
CA ALA A 74 -4.35 15.64 2.10
C ALA A 74 -5.60 14.75 1.98
N LEU A 75 -5.43 13.44 2.19
CA LEU A 75 -6.57 12.51 2.17
C LEU A 75 -7.50 12.85 3.35
N SER A 76 -8.81 12.96 3.07
CA SER A 76 -9.80 13.24 4.11
C SER A 76 -9.92 12.06 5.08
N PRO A 77 -10.36 12.29 6.34
CA PRO A 77 -10.58 11.21 7.30
C PRO A 77 -11.55 10.13 6.78
N GLU A 78 -12.61 10.53 6.08
CA GLU A 78 -13.62 9.61 5.54
C GLU A 78 -13.01 8.70 4.46
N LYS A 79 -12.16 9.26 3.60
CA LYS A 79 -11.45 8.50 2.58
C LYS A 79 -10.36 7.60 3.16
N GLU A 80 -9.73 8.00 4.26
CA GLU A 80 -8.81 7.12 4.98
C GLU A 80 -9.53 5.93 5.61
N ILE A 81 -10.70 6.16 6.24
CA ILE A 81 -11.53 5.09 6.80
C ILE A 81 -11.94 4.10 5.70
N GLU A 82 -12.48 4.61 4.58
CA GLU A 82 -12.84 3.79 3.41
C GLU A 82 -11.65 2.96 2.91
N LEU A 83 -10.46 3.57 2.82
CA LEU A 83 -9.25 2.89 2.39
C LEU A 83 -8.86 1.76 3.35
N VAL A 84 -8.88 2.02 4.66
CA VAL A 84 -8.54 1.02 5.68
C VAL A 84 -9.55 -0.13 5.68
N GLU A 85 -10.84 0.14 5.52
CA GLU A 85 -11.88 -0.89 5.44
C GLU A 85 -11.69 -1.78 4.20
N ARG A 86 -11.37 -1.18 3.04
CA ARG A 86 -11.07 -1.92 1.81
C ARG A 86 -9.83 -2.81 1.96
N LEU A 87 -8.78 -2.29 2.59
CA LEU A 87 -7.55 -3.06 2.86
C LEU A 87 -7.81 -4.20 3.84
N THR A 88 -8.57 -3.94 4.91
CA THR A 88 -8.95 -4.96 5.91
C THR A 88 -9.80 -6.06 5.28
N SER A 89 -10.76 -5.71 4.43
CA SER A 89 -11.60 -6.66 3.67
C SER A 89 -10.78 -7.52 2.71
N ALA A 90 -9.65 -6.99 2.22
CA ALA A 90 -8.67 -7.72 1.42
C ALA A 90 -7.64 -8.50 2.27
N HIS A 91 -7.82 -8.58 3.59
CA HIS A 91 -6.90 -9.22 4.55
C HIS A 91 -5.50 -8.57 4.60
N ILE A 92 -5.43 -7.26 4.35
CA ILE A 92 -4.20 -6.47 4.38
C ILE A 92 -4.24 -5.58 5.63
N LEU A 93 -3.41 -5.91 6.62
CA LEU A 93 -3.37 -5.24 7.91
C LEU A 93 -2.47 -3.99 7.83
N ILE A 94 -2.97 -2.84 8.32
CA ILE A 94 -2.29 -1.53 8.31
C ILE A 94 -2.31 -0.89 9.69
#